data_AF-A4BEQ8-F1
#
_entry.id   AF-A4BEQ8-F1
#
_cell.length_a   1.000
_cell.length_b   1.000
_cell.length_c   1.000
_cell.angle_alpha   90.00
_cell.angle_beta   90.00
_cell.angle_gamma   90.00
#
_symmetry.space_group_name_H-M   'P 1'
#
loop_
_entity.id
_entity.type
_entity.pdbx_description
1 polymer ?
#
loop_
_entity_poly.entity_id
_entity_poly.type
_entity_poly.pdbx_seq_one_letter_code
_entity_poly.pdbx_strand_id
1 'polypeptide(L)'
;MAAIILGKNLLSDDELIEHAFSDQNQGNRNLVQLKSLAADAAIQSSLLLIRMMKIERIYVDPAPRMSSQSPASPTQKSPWK
;
A
#
# COMPACT_ATOMS: atom_id res chain seq x y z
N MET A 1 -6.32 4.04 -10.85
CA MET A 1 -5.05 3.72 -10.13
C MET A 1 -5.42 2.94 -8.88
N ALA A 2 -5.17 1.62 -8.85
CA ALA A 2 -5.38 0.83 -7.65
C ALA A 2 -4.17 1.02 -6.73
N ALA A 3 -4.36 1.66 -5.58
CA ALA A 3 -3.32 1.74 -4.57
C ALA A 3 -3.16 0.35 -3.95
N ILE A 4 -2.03 -0.31 -4.24
CA ILE A 4 -1.69 -1.60 -3.66
C ILE A 4 -1.20 -1.34 -2.23
N ILE A 5 -2.03 -1.66 -1.26
CA ILE A 5 -1.66 -1.55 0.14
C ILE A 5 -1.49 -2.95 0.72
N LEU A 6 -0.26 -3.47 0.63
CA LEU A 6 0.15 -4.71 1.28
C LEU A 6 0.11 -4.53 2.80
N GLY A 7 -0.64 -5.40 3.48
CA GLY A 7 -0.62 -5.50 4.94
C GLY A 7 -1.23 -4.34 5.73
N LYS A 8 -2.00 -3.43 5.11
CA LYS A 8 -2.87 -2.51 5.88
C LYS A 8 -4.30 -3.03 5.91
N ASN A 9 -5.02 -2.60 6.95
CA ASN A 9 -6.45 -2.83 7.06
C ASN A 9 -7.16 -2.30 5.81
N LEU A 10 -7.96 -3.18 5.18
CA LEU A 10 -8.74 -2.86 3.99
C LEU A 10 -9.90 -1.91 4.29
N LEU A 11 -10.32 -1.89 5.55
CA LEU A 11 -11.39 -1.07 6.08
C LEU A 11 -10.86 -0.24 7.24
N SER A 12 -11.39 0.98 7.36
CA SER A 12 -11.20 1.83 8.53
C SER A 12 -11.99 1.29 9.73
N ASP A 13 -11.62 1.74 10.93
CA ASP A 13 -12.35 1.40 12.15
C ASP A 13 -13.81 1.91 12.08
N ASP A 14 -14.05 3.05 11.43
CA ASP A 14 -15.39 3.64 11.27
C ASP A 14 -16.29 2.78 10.38
N GLU A 15 -15.77 2.28 9.26
CA GLU A 15 -16.50 1.35 8.36
C GLU A 15 -16.81 0.02 9.07
N LEU A 16 -15.91 -0.47 9.93
CA LEU A 16 -16.14 -1.68 10.72
C LEU A 16 -17.21 -1.46 11.79
N ILE A 17 -17.25 -0.27 12.40
CA ILE A 17 -18.29 0.11 13.36
C ILE A 17 -19.64 0.20 12.65
N GLU A 18 -19.71 0.90 11.52
CA GLU A 18 -20.93 1.02 10.72
C GLU A 18 -21.45 -0.37 10.31
N HIS A 19 -20.55 -1.23 9.81
CA HIS A 19 -20.92 -2.59 9.46
C HIS A 19 -21.42 -3.39 10.68
N ALA A 20 -20.77 -3.25 11.85
CA ALA A 20 -21.15 -3.99 13.06
C ALA A 20 -22.60 -3.75 13.49
N PHE A 21 -23.11 -2.53 13.27
CA PHE A 21 -24.47 -2.12 13.60
C PHE A 21 -25.44 -2.17 12.41
N SER A 22 -24.97 -2.56 11.23
CA SER A 22 -25.81 -2.69 10.03
C SER A 22 -26.54 -4.03 9.98
N ASP A 23 -27.66 -4.06 9.26
CA ASP A 23 -28.39 -5.29 8.94
C ASP A 23 -27.58 -6.26 8.04
N GLN A 24 -26.43 -5.82 7.50
CA GLN A 24 -25.52 -6.64 6.71
C GLN A 24 -24.64 -7.53 7.59
N ASN A 25 -24.55 -7.27 8.89
CA ASN A 25 -23.84 -8.12 9.86
C ASN A 25 -24.67 -9.38 10.18
N GLN A 26 -24.91 -10.20 9.18
CA GLN A 26 -25.67 -11.46 9.25
C GLN A 26 -25.13 -12.42 10.33
N GLY A 27 -23.85 -12.29 10.69
CA GLY A 27 -23.21 -13.11 11.71
C GLY A 27 -23.29 -12.55 13.13
N ASN A 28 -23.96 -11.41 13.36
CA ASN A 28 -23.98 -10.67 14.63
C ASN A 28 -22.58 -10.57 15.26
N ARG A 29 -21.56 -10.36 14.42
CA ARG A 29 -20.16 -10.34 14.85
C ARG A 29 -19.89 -9.04 15.58
N ASN A 30 -19.24 -9.12 16.72
CA ASN A 30 -18.84 -7.92 17.46
C ASN A 30 -17.63 -7.24 16.78
N LEU A 31 -17.35 -6.01 17.19
CA LEU A 31 -16.29 -5.20 16.57
C LEU A 31 -14.90 -5.87 16.63
N VAL A 32 -14.59 -6.59 17.72
CA VAL A 32 -13.30 -7.29 17.87
C VAL A 32 -13.18 -8.42 16.84
N GLN A 33 -14.25 -9.20 16.66
CA GLN A 33 -14.31 -10.27 15.66
C GLN A 33 -14.20 -9.71 14.25
N LEU A 34 -14.89 -8.61 13.95
CA LEU A 34 -14.84 -7.94 12.65
C LEU A 34 -13.43 -7.40 12.34
N LYS A 35 -12.75 -6.81 13.33
CA LYS A 35 -11.35 -6.37 13.20
C LYS A 35 -10.41 -7.53 12.87
N SER A 36 -10.55 -8.66 13.57
CA SER A 36 -9.74 -9.86 13.29
C SER A 36 -9.96 -10.38 11.87
N LEU A 37 -11.21 -10.44 11.41
CA LEU A 37 -11.54 -10.89 10.06
C LEU A 37 -11.02 -9.96 8.97
N ALA A 38 -11.14 -8.65 9.19
CA ALA A 38 -10.64 -7.65 8.26
C ALA A 38 -9.11 -7.74 8.15
N ALA A 39 -8.41 -7.99 9.26
CA ALA A 39 -6.97 -8.22 9.27
C ALA A 39 -6.58 -9.50 8.52
N ASP A 40 -7.27 -10.62 8.80
CA ASP A 40 -7.03 -11.90 8.12
C ASP A 40 -7.27 -11.79 6.61
N ALA A 41 -8.35 -11.12 6.20
CA ALA A 41 -8.67 -10.86 4.80
C ALA A 41 -7.61 -9.98 4.13
N ALA A 42 -7.09 -8.96 4.82
CA ALA A 42 -6.01 -8.11 4.32
C ALA A 42 -4.71 -8.91 4.08
N ILE A 43 -4.37 -9.81 5.00
CA ILE A 43 -3.21 -10.71 4.88
C ILE A 43 -3.40 -11.68 3.72
N GLN A 44 -4.57 -12.31 3.60
CA GLN A 44 -4.86 -13.24 2.51
C GLN A 44 -4.82 -12.56 1.14
N SER A 45 -5.41 -11.37 1.03
CA SER A 45 -5.35 -10.54 -0.18
C SER A 45 -3.91 -10.21 -0.57
N SER A 46 -3.10 -9.82 0.42
CA SER A 46 -1.66 -9.53 0.25
C SER A 46 -0.88 -10.76 -0.25
N LEU A 47 -1.12 -11.93 0.34
CA LEU A 47 -0.47 -13.19 -0.04
C LEU A 47 -0.88 -13.65 -1.45
N LEU A 48 -2.16 -13.50 -1.79
CA LEU A 48 -2.67 -13.82 -3.12
C LEU A 48 -1.98 -12.96 -4.19
N LEU A 49 -1.87 -11.65 -3.93
CA LEU A 49 -1.18 -10.72 -4.83
C LEU A 49 0.30 -11.10 -5.01
N ILE A 50 1.00 -11.40 -3.91
CA ILE A 50 2.39 -11.87 -3.97
C ILE A 50 2.51 -13.14 -4.82
N ARG A 51 1.56 -14.09 -4.69
CA ARG A 51 1.55 -15.29 -5.52
C ARG A 51 1.33 -14.96 -7.00
N MET A 52 0.38 -14.08 -7.32
CA MET A 52 0.14 -13.64 -8.69
C MET A 52 1.39 -12.97 -9.29
N MET A 53 2.04 -12.08 -8.55
CA MET A 53 3.30 -11.41 -8.94
C MET A 53 4.52 -12.35 -9.00
N LYS A 54 4.46 -13.55 -8.42
CA LYS A 54 5.50 -14.57 -8.57
C LYS A 54 5.24 -15.48 -9.77
N ILE A 55 3.98 -15.70 -10.12
CA ILE A 55 3.56 -16.53 -11.27
C ILE A 55 3.80 -15.78 -12.58
N GLU A 56 3.39 -14.51 -12.64
CA GLU A 56 3.78 -13.59 -13.69
C GLU A 56 4.98 -12.80 -13.16
N ARG A 57 6.16 -12.85 -13.79
CA ARG A 57 7.28 -11.94 -13.43
C ARG A 57 6.89 -10.49 -13.76
N ILE A 58 5.95 -9.91 -13.03
CA ILE A 58 5.64 -8.50 -13.09
C ILE A 58 6.69 -7.83 -12.21
N TYR A 59 7.79 -7.40 -12.84
CA TYR A 59 8.70 -6.44 -12.23
C TYR A 59 7.89 -5.17 -11.96
N VAL A 60 7.39 -5.03 -10.73
CA VAL A 60 6.88 -3.75 -10.25
C VAL A 60 8.11 -2.88 -10.09
N ASP A 61 8.37 -2.02 -11.08
CA ASP A 61 9.44 -1.04 -11.02
C ASP A 61 9.17 -0.16 -9.78
N PRO A 62 10.03 -0.19 -8.75
CA PRO A 62 9.77 0.53 -7.51
C PRO A 62 10.00 2.02 -7.71
N ALA A 63 8.96 2.71 -8.20
CA ALA A 63 8.85 4.14 -8.40
C ALA A 63 9.90 4.78 -9.34
N PRO A 64 9.53 5.83 -10.11
CA PRO A 64 10.50 6.59 -10.86
C PRO A 64 11.45 7.23 -9.85
N ARG A 65 12.75 6.93 -9.97
CA ARG A 65 13.79 7.72 -9.31
C ARG A 65 13.52 9.17 -9.68
N MET A 66 13.05 9.98 -8.71
CA MET A 66 13.08 11.42 -8.86
C MET A 66 14.53 11.77 -9.19
N SER A 67 14.75 12.18 -10.43
CA SER A 67 16.00 12.77 -10.88
C SER A 67 16.17 14.08 -10.13
N SER A 68 16.70 14.00 -8.90
CA SER A 68 17.20 15.18 -8.21
C SER A 68 18.37 15.70 -9.02
N GLN A 69 18.05 16.71 -9.82
CA GLN A 69 18.89 17.85 -10.19
C GLN A 69 20.41 17.60 -10.11
N SER A 70 21.01 17.52 -11.29
CA SER A 70 22.42 17.83 -11.49
C SER A 70 22.71 19.22 -10.87
N PRO A 71 23.63 19.34 -9.89
CA PRO A 71 24.08 20.65 -9.49
C PRO A 71 25.05 21.14 -10.57
N ALA A 72 24.51 21.96 -11.47
CA ALA A 72 25.34 22.84 -12.27
C ALA A 72 26.10 23.78 -11.32
N SER A 73 27.44 23.79 -11.39
CA SER A 73 28.30 24.87 -10.90
C SER A 73 29.76 24.60 -11.32
N PRO A 74 30.65 25.61 -11.35
CA PRO A 74 30.64 26.74 -12.25
C PRO A 74 31.98 26.89 -13.01
N THR A 75 31.95 27.70 -14.07
CA THR A 75 33.06 28.21 -14.88
C THR A 75 34.39 28.38 -14.14
N GLN A 76 35.38 27.54 -14.47
CA GLN A 76 36.77 27.68 -14.03
C GLN A 76 37.44 28.82 -14.81
N LYS A 77 37.34 30.06 -14.31
CA LYS A 77 38.23 31.15 -14.76
C LYS A 77 39.61 30.91 -14.14
N SER A 78 40.56 30.54 -14.98
CA SER A 78 42.00 30.54 -14.68
C SER A 78 42.46 31.93 -14.26
N PRO A 79 43.29 32.06 -13.21
CA PRO A 79 44.12 33.23 -13.10
C PRO A 79 45.61 32.84 -12.92
N TRP A 80 46.44 33.67 -13.57
CA TRP A 80 47.85 33.97 -13.30
C TRP A 80 48.92 33.41 -14.24
N LYS A 81 49.44 34.37 -15.03
CA LYS A 81 50.82 34.64 -15.47
C LYS A 81 51.44 33.79 -16.56
#